data_AF-A0A1X2LUC2-F1
#
_entry.id   AF-A0A1X2LUC2-F1
#
_cell.length_a   1.000
_cell.length_b   1.000
_cell.length_c   1.000
_cell.angle_alpha   90.00
_cell.angle_beta   90.00
_cell.angle_gamma   90.00
#
_symmetry.space_group_name_H-M   'P 1'
#
loop_
_entity.id
_entity.type
_entity.pdbx_description
1 polymer ?
#
loop_
_entity_poly.entity_id
_entity_poly.type
_entity_poly.pdbx_seq_one_letter_code
_entity_poly.pdbx_strand_id
1 'polypeptide(L)'
;MSMAPLPVRTRLYHGENLDSYVRRHAARNFCMPSDIEHALRERGVVRSRQRRNPDRLQAWRDLGGLRSDAFTAPERVLDQEVTERALCLRCTKGEPARGRLAGIGLVCVRHRQWLGSPQIDLHGYYPALAAERHFRRHLGPRDVLHDSLPMLIGRECASPGIIGASEIARRRNQFGIDDVNALTYSEQVKIARLLALPGFLRAATDPDTDATQRNALVAREVEKVIPARNDAEPWRATNRVWTAVTHLAARRRDARIYGVPMRDTYYNILRFIDAP
;
A
#
# COMPACT_ATOMS: atom_id res chain seq x y z
N MET A 1 -33.66 -2.19 15.51
CA MET A 1 -34.27 -0.84 15.44
C MET A 1 -33.46 -0.03 14.44
N SER A 2 -34.10 0.52 13.40
CA SER A 2 -33.44 1.45 12.48
C SER A 2 -33.61 2.87 13.02
N MET A 3 -32.51 3.61 13.16
CA MET A 3 -32.57 5.00 13.62
C MET A 3 -32.82 5.97 12.46
N ALA A 4 -33.46 7.09 12.76
CA ALA A 4 -33.56 8.19 11.80
C ALA A 4 -32.17 8.80 11.54
N PRO A 5 -31.85 9.13 10.27
CA PRO A 5 -30.58 9.76 9.93
C PRO A 5 -30.50 11.18 10.50
N LEU A 6 -29.28 11.68 10.68
CA LEU A 6 -29.05 13.08 11.04
C LEU A 6 -29.49 14.02 9.91
N PRO A 7 -29.89 15.28 10.22
CA PRO A 7 -30.47 16.19 9.24
C PRO A 7 -29.56 16.50 8.04
N VAL A 8 -28.26 16.74 8.30
CA VAL A 8 -27.28 17.07 7.27
C VAL A 8 -26.54 15.81 6.85
N ARG A 9 -26.81 15.35 5.63
CA ARG A 9 -26.16 14.17 5.05
C ARG A 9 -24.68 14.43 4.78
N THR A 10 -23.86 13.42 5.07
CA THR A 10 -22.42 13.43 4.74
C THR A 10 -22.12 12.33 3.75
N ARG A 11 -21.39 12.68 2.68
CA ARG A 11 -20.92 11.70 1.71
C ARG A 11 -19.79 10.85 2.31
N LEU A 12 -19.98 9.53 2.29
CA LEU A 12 -18.93 8.55 2.51
C LEU A 12 -18.02 8.46 1.28
N TYR A 13 -16.71 8.57 1.48
CA TYR A 13 -15.73 8.38 0.41
C TYR A 13 -15.25 6.92 0.29
N HIS A 14 -14.80 6.55 -0.91
CA HIS A 14 -14.30 5.19 -1.16
C HIS A 14 -13.08 4.91 -0.28
N GLY A 15 -13.15 3.80 0.48
CA GLY A 15 -12.12 3.39 1.43
C GLY A 15 -12.08 4.17 2.73
N GLU A 16 -12.93 5.19 2.91
CA GLU A 16 -12.99 5.97 4.15
C GLU A 16 -13.35 5.08 5.34
N ASN A 17 -12.62 5.26 6.45
CA ASN A 17 -12.89 4.51 7.67
C ASN A 17 -13.99 5.19 8.51
N LEU A 18 -14.52 4.43 9.46
CA LEU A 18 -15.59 4.89 10.34
C LEU A 18 -15.17 6.15 11.11
N ASP A 19 -13.99 6.18 11.72
CA ASP A 19 -13.55 7.31 12.56
C ASP A 19 -13.31 8.61 11.77
N SER A 20 -12.92 8.53 10.49
CA SER A 20 -12.88 9.69 9.58
C SER A 20 -14.28 10.19 9.27
N TYR A 21 -15.17 9.27 8.86
CA TYR A 21 -16.54 9.61 8.50
C TYR A 21 -17.30 10.23 9.68
N VAL A 22 -17.21 9.61 10.86
CA VAL A 22 -17.88 10.05 12.10
C VAL A 22 -17.54 11.49 12.45
N ARG A 23 -16.25 11.85 12.42
CA ARG A 23 -15.81 13.22 12.68
C ARG A 23 -16.42 14.22 11.71
N ARG A 24 -16.39 13.90 10.40
CA ARG A 24 -16.96 14.75 9.36
C ARG A 24 -18.48 14.83 9.42
N HIS A 25 -19.15 13.73 9.76
CA HIS A 25 -20.60 13.67 9.83
C HIS A 25 -21.14 14.42 11.05
N ALA A 26 -20.50 14.26 12.21
CA ALA A 26 -20.82 15.05 13.40
C ALA A 26 -20.57 16.55 13.16
N ALA A 27 -19.40 16.92 12.62
CA ALA A 27 -19.07 18.31 12.34
C ALA A 27 -20.06 18.99 11.36
N ARG A 28 -20.50 18.29 10.31
CA ARG A 28 -21.54 18.79 9.38
C ARG A 28 -22.90 19.01 10.04
N ASN A 29 -23.17 18.34 11.15
CA ASN A 29 -24.38 18.48 11.94
C ASN A 29 -24.17 19.35 13.19
N PHE A 30 -23.06 20.10 13.26
CA PHE A 30 -22.73 20.98 14.38
C PHE A 30 -22.69 20.26 15.74
N CYS A 31 -22.20 19.03 15.76
CA CYS A 31 -22.05 18.22 16.96
C CYS A 31 -20.63 17.64 17.08
N MET A 32 -20.25 17.20 18.28
CA MET A 32 -19.08 16.35 18.44
C MET A 32 -19.47 14.87 18.35
N PRO A 33 -18.57 14.00 17.84
CA PRO A 33 -18.79 12.55 17.88
C PRO A 33 -19.13 12.02 19.27
N SER A 34 -18.50 12.58 20.31
CA SER A 34 -18.72 12.22 21.71
C SER A 34 -20.15 12.45 22.17
N ASP A 35 -20.77 13.54 21.72
CA ASP A 35 -22.12 13.94 22.16
C ASP A 35 -23.15 12.98 21.58
N ILE A 36 -22.98 12.65 20.29
CA ILE A 36 -23.82 11.66 19.60
C ILE A 36 -23.62 10.27 20.23
N GLU A 37 -22.38 9.83 20.43
CA GLU A 37 -22.09 8.53 21.06
C GLU A 37 -22.55 8.45 22.51
N HIS A 38 -22.62 9.58 23.23
CA HIS A 38 -23.21 9.64 24.57
C HIS A 38 -24.73 9.46 24.53
N ALA A 39 -25.43 10.23 23.68
CA ALA A 39 -26.88 10.11 23.51
C ALA A 39 -27.30 8.71 23.03
N LEU A 40 -26.52 8.08 22.16
CA LEU A 40 -26.76 6.69 21.72
C LEU A 40 -26.64 5.68 22.87
N ARG A 41 -25.73 5.92 23.82
CA ARG A 41 -25.56 5.07 25.02
C ARG A 41 -26.69 5.27 26.01
N GLU A 42 -27.09 6.50 26.26
CA GLU A 42 -28.23 6.80 27.15
C GLU A 42 -29.52 6.17 26.66
N ARG A 43 -29.71 6.09 25.33
CA ARG A 43 -30.86 5.43 24.69
C ARG A 43 -30.71 3.91 24.58
N GLY A 44 -29.62 3.34 25.08
CA GLY A 44 -29.36 1.89 25.05
C GLY A 44 -29.09 1.31 23.66
N VAL A 45 -28.84 2.15 22.64
CA VAL A 45 -28.59 1.73 21.25
C VAL A 45 -27.19 1.13 21.11
N VAL A 46 -26.18 1.80 21.70
CA VAL A 46 -24.80 1.29 21.74
C VAL A 46 -24.47 1.01 23.19
N ARG A 47 -24.12 -0.24 23.52
CA ARG A 47 -23.87 -0.64 24.92
C ARG A 47 -22.40 -0.57 25.32
N SER A 48 -21.49 -0.86 24.38
CA SER A 48 -20.06 -0.89 24.68
C SER A 48 -19.33 0.35 24.16
N ARG A 49 -18.31 0.78 24.90
CA ARG A 49 -17.42 1.89 24.52
C ARG A 49 -16.32 1.47 23.52
N GLN A 50 -16.29 0.20 23.12
CA GLN A 50 -15.26 -0.29 22.19
C GLN A 50 -15.48 0.30 20.79
N ARG A 51 -14.43 0.87 20.21
CA ARG A 51 -14.49 1.51 18.88
C ARG A 51 -14.90 0.57 17.74
N ARG A 52 -14.57 -0.72 17.88
CA ARG A 52 -14.85 -1.77 16.90
C ARG A 52 -16.17 -2.52 17.17
N ASN A 53 -16.99 -2.03 18.10
CA ASN A 53 -18.26 -2.68 18.40
C ASN A 53 -19.18 -2.65 17.15
N PRO A 54 -19.73 -3.80 16.71
CA PRO A 54 -20.70 -3.87 15.62
C PRO A 54 -21.91 -2.95 15.80
N ASP A 55 -22.39 -2.76 17.03
CA ASP A 55 -23.51 -1.86 17.35
C ASP A 55 -23.17 -0.40 17.02
N ARG A 56 -21.93 0.02 17.34
CA ARG A 56 -21.43 1.37 17.00
C ARG A 56 -21.37 1.56 15.48
N LEU A 57 -20.88 0.55 14.76
CA LEU A 57 -20.80 0.57 13.31
C LEU A 57 -22.20 0.71 12.68
N GLN A 58 -23.15 -0.11 13.14
CA GLN A 58 -24.53 -0.07 12.64
C GLN A 58 -25.20 1.26 12.99
N ALA A 59 -25.00 1.77 14.21
CA ALA A 59 -25.55 3.05 14.64
C ALA A 59 -25.11 4.20 13.73
N TRP A 60 -23.82 4.27 13.40
CA TRP A 60 -23.30 5.31 12.50
C TRP A 60 -23.70 5.12 11.04
N ARG A 61 -23.96 3.88 10.59
CA ARG A 61 -24.58 3.65 9.28
C ARG A 61 -26.00 4.19 9.24
N ASP A 62 -26.82 3.89 10.25
CA ASP A 62 -28.20 4.37 10.35
C ASP A 62 -28.26 5.90 10.42
N LEU A 63 -27.46 6.53 11.29
CA LEU A 63 -27.36 7.99 11.42
C LEU A 63 -26.93 8.66 10.11
N GLY A 64 -26.05 8.01 9.34
CA GLY A 64 -25.63 8.52 8.03
C GLY A 64 -26.59 8.20 6.88
N GLY A 65 -27.63 7.39 7.11
CA GLY A 65 -28.45 6.82 6.03
C GLY A 65 -27.63 6.00 5.04
N LEU A 66 -26.59 5.31 5.52
CA LEU A 66 -25.64 4.58 4.70
C LEU A 66 -26.13 3.15 4.43
N ARG A 67 -25.64 2.59 3.33
CA ARG A 67 -25.84 1.17 2.98
C ARG A 67 -25.13 0.25 3.97
N SER A 68 -25.58 -0.99 4.06
CA SER A 68 -24.97 -2.04 4.90
C SER A 68 -23.53 -2.38 4.50
N ASP A 69 -23.15 -2.10 3.24
CA ASP A 69 -21.81 -2.30 2.70
C ASP A 69 -20.82 -1.14 3.01
N ALA A 70 -21.24 -0.12 3.76
CA ALA A 70 -20.35 0.95 4.21
C ALA A 70 -19.29 0.46 5.20
N PHE A 71 -18.08 1.02 5.15
CA PHE A 71 -16.95 0.68 6.05
C PHE A 71 -16.48 -0.79 5.97
N THR A 72 -16.61 -1.41 4.81
CA THR A 72 -16.21 -2.81 4.55
C THR A 72 -14.76 -2.97 4.10
N ALA A 73 -13.98 -1.89 4.05
CA ALA A 73 -12.57 -1.97 3.69
C ALA A 73 -11.83 -2.88 4.69
N PRO A 74 -11.09 -3.89 4.22
CA PRO A 74 -10.48 -4.89 5.09
C PRO A 74 -9.47 -4.26 6.06
N GLU A 75 -9.52 -4.66 7.33
CA GLU A 75 -8.51 -4.28 8.32
C GLU A 75 -7.19 -5.05 8.10
N ARG A 76 -7.29 -6.28 7.59
CA ARG A 76 -6.16 -7.14 7.27
C ARG A 76 -6.35 -7.75 5.89
N VAL A 77 -5.25 -7.91 5.17
CA VAL A 77 -5.18 -8.69 3.94
C VAL A 77 -4.15 -9.78 4.17
N LEU A 78 -4.62 -11.03 4.15
CA LEU A 78 -3.85 -12.17 4.65
C LEU A 78 -3.39 -11.87 6.10
N ASP A 79 -2.12 -12.04 6.41
CA ASP A 79 -1.59 -11.76 7.75
C ASP A 79 -1.14 -10.30 7.98
N GLN A 80 -1.27 -9.43 6.96
CA GLN A 80 -0.79 -8.04 7.01
C GLN A 80 -1.90 -7.06 7.38
N GLU A 81 -1.61 -6.11 8.28
CA GLU A 81 -2.53 -5.01 8.59
C GLU A 81 -2.56 -4.00 7.44
N VAL A 82 -3.77 -3.56 7.06
CA VAL A 82 -3.93 -2.51 6.05
C VAL A 82 -3.84 -1.16 6.73
N THR A 83 -2.71 -0.49 6.54
CA THR A 83 -2.43 0.82 7.12
C THR A 83 -3.39 1.90 6.64
N GLU A 84 -3.90 2.69 7.58
CA GLU A 84 -4.75 3.83 7.30
C GLU A 84 -3.94 5.05 6.83
N ARG A 85 -4.38 5.66 5.74
CA ARG A 85 -3.70 6.83 5.14
C ARG A 85 -4.69 7.92 4.73
N ALA A 86 -4.15 9.09 4.43
CA ALA A 86 -4.95 10.18 3.87
C ALA A 86 -5.52 9.77 2.50
N LEU A 87 -6.80 10.06 2.28
CA LEU A 87 -7.43 9.93 0.97
C LEU A 87 -7.07 11.14 0.10
N CYS A 88 -7.11 10.97 -1.21
CA CYS A 88 -6.83 12.06 -2.15
C CYS A 88 -7.74 13.27 -1.89
N LEU A 89 -7.17 14.44 -1.61
CA LEU A 89 -7.92 15.67 -1.32
C LEU A 89 -8.86 16.05 -2.47
N ARG A 90 -8.47 15.81 -3.71
CA ARG A 90 -9.37 16.05 -4.86
C ARG A 90 -10.52 15.05 -4.93
N CYS A 91 -10.31 13.79 -4.53
CA CYS A 91 -11.43 12.82 -4.39
C CYS A 91 -12.41 13.24 -3.29
N THR A 92 -11.89 13.87 -2.24
CA THR A 92 -12.67 14.26 -1.07
C THR A 92 -13.14 15.72 -1.12
N LYS A 93 -12.99 16.39 -2.28
CA LYS A 93 -13.37 17.80 -2.49
C LYS A 93 -12.74 18.76 -1.45
N GLY A 94 -11.49 18.52 -1.07
CA GLY A 94 -10.74 19.31 -0.09
C GLY A 94 -10.95 18.87 1.35
N GLU A 95 -11.90 17.98 1.64
CA GLU A 95 -12.17 17.50 2.99
C GLU A 95 -11.08 16.53 3.44
N PRO A 96 -10.43 16.75 4.60
CA PRO A 96 -9.46 15.80 5.12
C PRO A 96 -10.17 14.51 5.55
N ALA A 97 -9.89 13.41 4.85
CA ALA A 97 -10.42 12.09 5.18
C ALA A 97 -9.31 11.03 5.18
N ARG A 98 -9.50 10.00 6.00
CA ARG A 98 -8.57 8.87 6.13
C ARG A 98 -9.29 7.55 5.89
N GLY A 99 -8.53 6.58 5.41
CA GLY A 99 -9.10 5.30 5.02
C GLY A 99 -8.10 4.24 4.66
N ARG A 100 -8.62 3.08 4.29
CA ARG A 100 -7.89 1.89 3.86
C ARG A 100 -8.14 1.65 2.38
N LEU A 101 -7.07 1.43 1.62
CA LEU A 101 -7.12 1.25 0.17
C LEU A 101 -6.19 0.10 -0.24
N ALA A 102 -6.54 -1.14 0.14
CA ALA A 102 -5.70 -2.33 -0.01
C ALA A 102 -5.23 -2.61 -1.46
N GLY A 103 -6.02 -2.24 -2.47
CA GLY A 103 -5.69 -2.44 -3.89
C GLY A 103 -5.08 -1.22 -4.60
N ILE A 104 -4.70 -0.16 -3.87
CA ILE A 104 -4.19 1.09 -4.45
C ILE A 104 -2.81 1.39 -3.89
N GLY A 105 -1.87 1.77 -4.74
CA GLY A 105 -0.52 2.13 -4.37
C GLY A 105 -0.46 3.54 -3.77
N LEU A 106 0.57 4.32 -4.06
CA LEU A 106 0.78 5.64 -3.46
C LEU A 106 0.28 6.79 -4.34
N VAL A 107 -0.46 6.50 -5.41
CA VAL A 107 -0.92 7.54 -6.35
C VAL A 107 -2.42 7.43 -6.63
N CYS A 108 -3.09 8.58 -6.59
CA CYS A 108 -4.43 8.73 -7.12
C CYS A 108 -4.36 8.96 -8.63
N VAL A 109 -4.56 7.91 -9.44
CA VAL A 109 -4.53 8.03 -10.92
C VAL A 109 -5.58 9.03 -11.44
N ARG A 110 -6.78 9.04 -10.85
CA ARG A 110 -7.90 9.90 -11.27
C ARG A 110 -7.53 11.39 -11.25
N HIS A 111 -6.85 11.81 -10.19
CA HIS A 111 -6.50 13.22 -9.99
C HIS A 111 -5.01 13.50 -10.19
N ARG A 112 -4.24 12.47 -10.56
CA ARG A 112 -2.78 12.50 -10.72
C ARG A 112 -2.09 13.08 -9.48
N GLN A 113 -2.48 12.61 -8.29
CA GLN A 113 -1.93 13.11 -7.03
C GLN A 113 -1.10 12.04 -6.33
N TRP A 114 0.05 12.43 -5.80
CA TRP A 114 0.77 11.66 -4.80
C TRP A 114 -0.05 11.60 -3.50
N LEU A 115 -0.19 10.41 -2.92
CA LEU A 115 -0.95 10.17 -1.69
C LEU A 115 -0.09 10.27 -0.41
N GLY A 116 1.13 10.79 -0.52
CA GLY A 116 1.94 11.14 0.64
C GLY A 116 1.45 12.39 1.37
N SER A 117 2.23 12.84 2.33
CA SER A 117 1.99 14.07 3.08
C SER A 117 3.22 14.96 2.98
N PRO A 118 3.16 16.10 2.25
CA PRO A 118 1.98 16.64 1.57
C PRO A 118 1.55 15.85 0.32
N GLN A 119 0.29 16.03 -0.11
CA GLN A 119 -0.17 15.55 -1.41
C GLN A 119 0.31 16.51 -2.49
N ILE A 120 0.88 15.96 -3.56
CA ILE A 120 1.57 16.71 -4.62
C ILE A 120 0.96 16.35 -5.97
N ASP A 121 0.84 17.33 -6.86
CA ASP A 121 0.39 17.12 -8.23
C ASP A 121 1.48 16.42 -9.07
N LEU A 122 1.09 15.38 -9.78
CA LEU A 122 1.94 14.56 -10.65
C LEU A 122 1.54 14.70 -12.13
N HIS A 123 0.78 15.73 -12.51
CA HIS A 123 0.21 15.86 -13.85
C HIS A 123 1.24 15.66 -14.99
N GLY A 124 2.46 16.17 -14.83
CA GLY A 124 3.56 16.02 -15.78
C GLY A 124 4.47 14.80 -15.56
N TYR A 125 4.37 14.12 -14.43
CA TYR A 125 5.29 13.03 -14.06
C TYR A 125 4.68 11.64 -14.33
N TYR A 126 4.66 11.26 -15.61
CA TYR A 126 4.13 9.98 -16.07
C TYR A 126 4.75 8.71 -15.44
N PRO A 127 6.04 8.66 -15.05
CA PRO A 127 6.61 7.46 -14.44
C PRO A 127 5.86 6.99 -13.19
N ALA A 128 5.46 7.89 -12.29
CA ALA A 128 4.70 7.53 -11.10
C ALA A 128 3.25 7.09 -11.42
N LEU A 129 2.61 7.72 -12.42
CA LEU A 129 1.26 7.34 -12.87
C LEU A 129 1.26 5.94 -13.52
N ALA A 130 2.26 5.64 -14.34
CA ALA A 130 2.42 4.34 -14.96
C ALA A 130 2.73 3.26 -13.91
N ALA A 131 3.57 3.58 -12.93
CA ALA A 131 3.88 2.70 -11.80
C ALA A 131 2.60 2.33 -11.02
N GLU A 132 1.74 3.29 -10.71
CA GLU A 132 0.47 3.02 -10.03
C GLU A 132 -0.46 2.12 -10.85
N ARG A 133 -0.53 2.31 -12.18
CA ARG A 133 -1.29 1.39 -13.05
C ARG A 133 -0.74 -0.02 -12.99
N HIS A 134 0.58 -0.18 -12.99
CA HIS A 134 1.21 -1.48 -12.82
C HIS A 134 1.00 -2.07 -11.43
N PHE A 135 1.01 -1.24 -10.38
CA PHE A 135 0.68 -1.66 -9.03
C PHE A 135 -0.74 -2.25 -9.01
N ARG A 136 -1.74 -1.50 -9.46
CA ARG A 136 -3.15 -1.93 -9.46
C ARG A 136 -3.40 -3.16 -10.34
N ARG A 137 -2.63 -3.32 -11.42
CA ARG A 137 -2.79 -4.43 -12.36
C ARG A 137 -2.10 -5.71 -11.88
N HIS A 138 -0.96 -5.61 -11.21
CA HIS A 138 -0.10 -6.77 -10.93
C HIS A 138 0.13 -7.05 -9.45
N LEU A 139 0.20 -6.02 -8.62
CA LEU A 139 0.50 -6.14 -7.19
C LEU A 139 -0.79 -6.18 -6.36
N GLY A 140 -1.73 -5.28 -6.63
CA GLY A 140 -3.03 -5.22 -5.92
C GLY A 140 -3.80 -6.55 -5.96
N PRO A 141 -3.98 -7.21 -7.12
CA PRO A 141 -4.67 -8.52 -7.20
C PRO A 141 -3.93 -9.66 -6.51
N ARG A 142 -2.65 -9.46 -6.17
CA ARG A 142 -1.82 -10.41 -5.42
C ARG A 142 -1.72 -10.01 -3.94
N ASP A 143 -2.64 -9.19 -3.46
CA ASP A 143 -2.73 -8.81 -2.05
C ASP A 143 -1.44 -8.13 -1.54
N VAL A 144 -0.72 -7.44 -2.42
CA VAL A 144 0.45 -6.63 -2.06
C VAL A 144 -0.04 -5.26 -1.63
N LEU A 145 0.21 -4.92 -0.36
CA LEU A 145 -0.07 -3.59 0.19
C LEU A 145 1.05 -2.61 -0.16
N HIS A 146 0.73 -1.32 -0.21
CA HIS A 146 1.69 -0.25 -0.54
C HIS A 146 2.91 -0.15 0.39
N ASP A 147 2.81 -0.72 1.58
CA ASP A 147 3.76 -0.75 2.69
C ASP A 147 4.13 -2.19 3.10
N SER A 148 3.74 -3.19 2.30
CA SER A 148 4.19 -4.58 2.47
C SER A 148 5.67 -4.73 2.10
N LEU A 149 6.30 -5.84 2.51
CA LEU A 149 7.74 -6.04 2.33
C LEU A 149 8.24 -5.97 0.88
N PRO A 150 7.55 -6.48 -0.16
CA PRO A 150 7.95 -6.23 -1.54
C PRO A 150 8.09 -4.73 -1.86
N MET A 151 7.16 -3.91 -1.35
CA MET A 151 7.18 -2.46 -1.54
C MET A 151 8.23 -1.76 -0.69
N LEU A 152 8.51 -2.25 0.52
CA LEU A 152 9.59 -1.73 1.37
C LEU A 152 10.97 -2.04 0.80
N ILE A 153 11.22 -3.28 0.37
CA ILE A 153 12.46 -3.65 -0.33
C ILE A 153 12.61 -2.82 -1.61
N GLY A 154 11.52 -2.65 -2.37
CA GLY A 154 11.51 -1.79 -3.55
C GLY A 154 11.87 -0.34 -3.23
N ARG A 155 11.35 0.21 -2.12
CA ARG A 155 11.65 1.58 -1.67
C ARG A 155 13.11 1.73 -1.30
N GLU A 156 13.65 0.76 -0.57
CA GLU A 156 15.07 0.75 -0.24
C GLU A 156 15.90 0.69 -1.52
N CYS A 157 15.63 -0.25 -2.43
CA CYS A 157 16.35 -0.33 -3.71
C CYS A 157 16.27 0.97 -4.52
N ALA A 158 15.14 1.67 -4.46
CA ALA A 158 14.90 2.93 -5.17
C ALA A 158 15.42 4.18 -4.42
N SER A 159 16.33 4.04 -3.45
CA SER A 159 16.88 5.21 -2.74
C SER A 159 17.69 6.13 -3.67
N PRO A 160 17.71 7.46 -3.45
CA PRO A 160 18.47 8.41 -4.27
C PRO A 160 19.96 8.08 -4.42
N GLY A 161 20.60 7.61 -3.35
CA GLY A 161 22.01 7.22 -3.40
C GLY A 161 22.27 6.00 -4.29
N ILE A 162 21.24 5.22 -4.62
CA ILE A 162 21.35 4.09 -5.55
C ILE A 162 20.99 4.49 -6.98
N ILE A 163 19.91 5.26 -7.16
CA ILE A 163 19.48 5.71 -8.49
C ILE A 163 20.47 6.72 -9.10
N GLY A 164 21.19 7.46 -8.25
CA GLY A 164 22.11 8.51 -8.63
C GLY A 164 21.51 9.89 -8.38
N ALA A 165 22.29 10.76 -7.71
CA ALA A 165 21.87 12.10 -7.36
C ALA A 165 21.55 12.97 -8.59
N SER A 166 22.28 12.77 -9.68
CA SER A 166 22.12 13.48 -10.94
C SER A 166 20.77 13.18 -11.58
N GLU A 167 20.33 11.91 -11.56
CA GLU A 167 19.02 11.53 -12.08
C GLU A 167 17.88 12.08 -11.23
N ILE A 168 18.02 12.03 -9.90
CA ILE A 168 17.00 12.59 -8.99
C ILE A 168 16.91 14.11 -9.15
N ALA A 169 18.05 14.81 -9.23
CA ALA A 169 18.09 16.24 -9.49
C ALA A 169 17.48 16.60 -10.85
N ARG A 170 17.81 15.83 -11.91
CA ARG A 170 17.20 15.99 -13.24
C ARG A 170 15.68 15.89 -13.19
N ARG A 171 15.13 14.86 -12.53
CA ARG A 171 13.68 14.69 -12.37
C ARG A 171 13.05 15.82 -11.57
N ARG A 172 13.66 16.21 -10.44
CA ARG A 172 13.18 17.32 -9.61
C ARG A 172 13.12 18.61 -10.42
N ASN A 173 14.19 18.96 -11.11
CA ASN A 173 14.28 20.19 -11.90
C ASN A 173 13.31 20.19 -13.09
N GLN A 174 13.14 19.04 -13.76
CA GLN A 174 12.26 18.91 -14.91
C GLN A 174 10.77 18.99 -14.54
N PHE A 175 10.38 18.44 -13.38
CA PHE A 175 8.96 18.26 -13.03
C PHE A 175 8.50 19.08 -11.81
N GLY A 176 9.40 19.78 -11.12
CA GLY A 176 9.08 20.59 -9.94
C GLY A 176 8.57 19.75 -8.75
N ILE A 177 9.05 18.52 -8.60
CA ILE A 177 8.62 17.60 -7.54
C ILE A 177 9.74 17.46 -6.51
N ASP A 178 9.50 17.91 -5.29
CA ASP A 178 10.48 17.85 -4.20
C ASP A 178 10.48 16.51 -3.45
N ASP A 179 9.31 15.86 -3.32
CA ASP A 179 9.18 14.58 -2.64
C ASP A 179 9.87 13.47 -3.43
N VAL A 180 11.00 13.05 -2.88
CA VAL A 180 11.83 11.97 -3.43
C VAL A 180 11.04 10.67 -3.58
N ASN A 181 10.14 10.34 -2.64
CA ASN A 181 9.40 9.08 -2.72
C ASN A 181 8.47 9.08 -3.95
N ALA A 182 7.93 10.24 -4.34
CA ALA A 182 7.16 10.35 -5.57
C ALA A 182 8.06 10.18 -6.81
N LEU A 183 9.27 10.74 -6.79
CA LEU A 183 10.25 10.63 -7.88
C LEU A 183 10.76 9.20 -8.08
N THR A 184 10.90 8.42 -7.01
CA THR A 184 11.47 7.06 -7.06
C THR A 184 10.42 5.95 -7.02
N TYR A 185 9.14 6.32 -6.96
CA TYR A 185 8.01 5.38 -6.91
C TYR A 185 8.00 4.38 -8.09
N SER A 186 8.50 4.81 -9.25
CA SER A 186 8.51 3.96 -10.44
C SER A 186 9.45 2.76 -10.29
N GLU A 187 10.64 2.99 -9.74
CA GLU A 187 11.64 1.98 -9.44
C GLU A 187 11.16 1.09 -8.28
N GLN A 188 10.56 1.69 -7.24
CA GLN A 188 9.97 0.95 -6.12
C GLN A 188 8.96 -0.10 -6.60
N VAL A 189 7.99 0.30 -7.44
CA VAL A 189 6.97 -0.63 -7.96
C VAL A 189 7.58 -1.68 -8.89
N LYS A 190 8.57 -1.32 -9.72
CA LYS A 190 9.24 -2.28 -10.60
C LYS A 190 9.98 -3.37 -9.81
N ILE A 191 10.70 -3.01 -8.75
CA ILE A 191 11.36 -3.99 -7.86
C ILE A 191 10.33 -4.84 -7.12
N ALA A 192 9.27 -4.23 -6.56
CA ALA A 192 8.22 -4.98 -5.90
C ALA A 192 7.53 -5.99 -6.84
N ARG A 193 7.35 -5.62 -8.11
CA ARG A 193 6.84 -6.51 -9.16
C ARG A 193 7.79 -7.64 -9.50
N LEU A 194 9.10 -7.38 -9.56
CA LEU A 194 10.11 -8.41 -9.73
C LEU A 194 10.01 -9.45 -8.61
N LEU A 195 9.93 -8.98 -7.36
CA LEU A 195 9.75 -9.81 -6.17
C LEU A 195 8.39 -10.51 -6.07
N ALA A 196 7.41 -10.11 -6.87
CA ALA A 196 6.10 -10.76 -6.94
C ALA A 196 5.92 -11.60 -8.20
N LEU A 197 6.95 -11.75 -9.04
CA LEU A 197 6.87 -12.47 -10.30
C LEU A 197 7.21 -13.97 -10.09
N PRO A 198 6.28 -14.92 -10.37
CA PRO A 198 6.49 -16.33 -10.10
C PRO A 198 7.75 -16.88 -10.78
N GLY A 199 7.97 -16.57 -12.06
CA GLY A 199 9.12 -17.05 -12.82
C GLY A 199 10.45 -16.56 -12.25
N PHE A 200 10.53 -15.29 -11.84
CA PHE A 200 11.72 -14.76 -11.19
C PHE A 200 11.96 -15.44 -9.85
N LEU A 201 10.95 -15.53 -8.99
CA LEU A 201 11.10 -16.14 -7.67
C LEU A 201 11.52 -17.61 -7.79
N ARG A 202 10.89 -18.39 -8.68
CA ARG A 202 11.24 -19.80 -8.89
C ARG A 202 12.72 -19.97 -9.20
N ALA A 203 13.24 -19.19 -10.14
CA ALA A 203 14.64 -19.26 -10.57
C ALA A 203 15.61 -18.65 -9.54
N ALA A 204 15.30 -17.47 -9.00
CA ALA A 204 16.17 -16.76 -8.06
C ALA A 204 16.28 -17.47 -6.71
N THR A 205 15.28 -18.25 -6.31
CA THR A 205 15.23 -18.95 -5.02
C THR A 205 15.34 -20.48 -5.16
N ASP A 206 15.66 -20.99 -6.34
CA ASP A 206 15.82 -22.43 -6.56
C ASP A 206 16.96 -22.99 -5.71
N PRO A 207 16.70 -23.91 -4.76
CA PRO A 207 17.74 -24.44 -3.87
C PRO A 207 18.82 -25.26 -4.59
N ASP A 208 18.53 -25.79 -5.78
CA ASP A 208 19.46 -26.66 -6.54
C ASP A 208 20.37 -25.87 -7.49
N THR A 209 20.03 -24.62 -7.80
CA THR A 209 20.86 -23.73 -8.61
C THR A 209 21.99 -23.13 -7.75
N ASP A 210 23.19 -23.00 -8.32
CA ASP A 210 24.34 -22.38 -7.64
C ASP A 210 24.07 -20.92 -7.21
N ALA A 211 24.60 -20.52 -6.06
CA ALA A 211 24.38 -19.19 -5.51
C ALA A 211 24.90 -18.07 -6.42
N THR A 212 26.04 -18.27 -7.11
CA THR A 212 26.60 -17.31 -8.05
C THR A 212 25.68 -17.13 -9.25
N GLN A 213 25.12 -18.22 -9.78
CA GLN A 213 24.18 -18.16 -10.90
C GLN A 213 22.88 -17.44 -10.51
N ARG A 214 22.32 -17.70 -9.32
CA ARG A 214 21.14 -16.97 -8.83
C ARG A 214 21.44 -15.50 -8.60
N ASN A 215 22.60 -15.16 -8.03
CA ASN A 215 23.01 -13.77 -7.83
C ASN A 215 23.16 -13.03 -9.17
N ALA A 216 23.76 -13.65 -10.19
CA ALA A 216 23.87 -13.08 -11.53
C ALA A 216 22.49 -12.84 -12.18
N LEU A 217 21.54 -13.76 -12.00
CA LEU A 217 20.14 -13.54 -12.40
C LEU A 217 19.54 -12.31 -11.69
N VAL A 218 19.69 -12.21 -10.38
CA VAL A 218 19.19 -11.07 -9.59
C VAL A 218 19.81 -9.76 -10.08
N ALA A 219 21.13 -9.73 -10.26
CA ALA A 219 21.84 -8.55 -10.74
C ALA A 219 21.30 -8.10 -12.10
N ARG A 220 21.17 -9.02 -13.05
CA ARG A 220 20.65 -8.74 -14.40
C ARG A 220 19.22 -8.19 -14.37
N GLU A 221 18.33 -8.74 -13.55
CA GLU A 221 16.95 -8.24 -13.48
C GLU A 221 16.84 -6.90 -12.74
N VAL A 222 17.66 -6.67 -11.71
CA VAL A 222 17.71 -5.39 -11.00
C VAL A 222 18.26 -4.29 -11.89
N GLU A 223 19.29 -4.55 -12.69
CA GLU A 223 19.91 -3.57 -13.59
C GLU A 223 18.94 -3.08 -14.68
N LYS A 224 17.98 -3.91 -15.11
CA LYS A 224 16.88 -3.46 -15.99
C LYS A 224 15.98 -2.41 -15.35
N VAL A 225 15.90 -2.38 -14.02
CA VAL A 225 15.10 -1.41 -13.25
C VAL A 225 15.92 -0.19 -12.90
N ILE A 226 17.15 -0.39 -12.43
CA ILE A 226 18.10 0.65 -12.04
C ILE A 226 19.38 0.43 -12.85
N PRO A 227 19.52 1.05 -14.03
CA PRO A 227 20.70 0.87 -14.87
C PRO A 227 21.96 1.47 -14.23
N ALA A 228 23.12 0.88 -14.52
CA ALA A 228 24.40 1.47 -14.15
C ALA A 228 24.61 2.83 -14.84
N ARG A 229 25.06 3.82 -14.06
CA ARG A 229 25.37 5.19 -14.48
C ARG A 229 26.53 5.70 -13.62
N ASN A 230 27.15 6.81 -14.01
CA ASN A 230 28.34 7.37 -13.34
C ASN A 230 28.18 7.54 -11.83
N ASP A 231 26.98 7.89 -11.35
CA ASP A 231 26.66 8.11 -9.94
C ASP A 231 25.58 7.15 -9.39
N ALA A 232 25.19 6.14 -10.17
CA ALA A 232 24.24 5.11 -9.75
C ALA A 232 24.98 3.86 -9.26
N GLU A 233 24.48 3.26 -8.17
CA GLU A 233 25.08 2.10 -7.53
C GLU A 233 24.12 0.89 -7.55
N PRO A 234 23.77 0.34 -8.74
CA PRO A 234 22.80 -0.73 -8.84
C PRO A 234 23.20 -1.99 -8.07
N TRP A 235 24.49 -2.22 -7.85
CA TRP A 235 25.00 -3.30 -7.01
C TRP A 235 24.45 -3.25 -5.58
N ARG A 236 24.15 -2.05 -5.04
CA ARG A 236 23.50 -1.92 -3.71
C ARG A 236 22.05 -2.38 -3.73
N ALA A 237 21.32 -2.11 -4.80
CA ALA A 237 19.96 -2.63 -4.98
C ALA A 237 19.99 -4.15 -5.17
N THR A 238 20.93 -4.66 -5.96
CA THR A 238 21.18 -6.09 -6.13
C THR A 238 21.43 -6.76 -4.79
N ASN A 239 22.29 -6.19 -3.94
CA ASN A 239 22.56 -6.73 -2.60
C ASN A 239 21.30 -6.78 -1.71
N ARG A 240 20.45 -5.74 -1.75
CA ARG A 240 19.19 -5.71 -0.99
C ARG A 240 18.21 -6.80 -1.44
N VAL A 241 18.02 -6.96 -2.75
CA VAL A 241 17.19 -8.03 -3.31
C VAL A 241 17.82 -9.40 -3.02
N TRP A 242 19.13 -9.53 -3.13
CA TRP A 242 19.88 -10.76 -2.90
C TRP A 242 19.77 -11.25 -1.46
N THR A 243 19.82 -10.35 -0.47
CA THR A 243 19.59 -10.70 0.94
C THR A 243 18.22 -11.36 1.13
N ALA A 244 17.16 -10.77 0.58
CA ALA A 244 15.83 -11.38 0.63
C ALA A 244 15.82 -12.74 -0.08
N VAL A 245 16.33 -12.80 -1.32
CA VAL A 245 16.39 -14.04 -2.12
C VAL A 245 17.13 -15.17 -1.41
N THR A 246 18.24 -14.87 -0.72
CA THR A 246 19.02 -15.86 0.03
C THR A 246 18.20 -16.46 1.18
N HIS A 247 17.49 -15.62 1.93
CA HIS A 247 16.58 -16.09 2.98
C HIS A 247 15.43 -16.93 2.42
N LEU A 248 14.85 -16.50 1.30
CA LEU A 248 13.76 -17.23 0.63
C LEU A 248 14.22 -18.59 0.09
N ALA A 249 15.42 -18.66 -0.50
CA ALA A 249 16.01 -19.91 -0.99
C ALA A 249 16.27 -20.91 0.16
N ALA A 250 16.78 -20.43 1.31
CA ALA A 250 16.94 -21.25 2.49
C ALA A 250 15.59 -21.82 2.98
N ARG A 251 14.54 -20.99 3.02
CA ARG A 251 13.18 -21.45 3.38
C ARG A 251 12.61 -22.49 2.41
N ARG A 252 12.87 -22.36 1.10
CA ARG A 252 12.47 -23.37 0.11
C ARG A 252 13.22 -24.69 0.32
N ARG A 253 14.52 -24.63 0.63
CA ARG A 253 15.31 -25.82 0.95
C ARG A 253 14.77 -26.54 2.19
N ASP A 254 14.52 -25.79 3.27
CA ASP A 254 13.97 -26.34 4.51
C ASP A 254 12.59 -26.98 4.27
N ALA A 255 11.71 -26.29 3.54
CA ALA A 255 10.38 -26.80 3.20
C ALA A 255 10.46 -28.15 2.46
N ARG A 256 11.40 -28.29 1.53
CA ARG A 256 11.65 -29.55 0.82
C ARG A 256 12.19 -30.65 1.73
N ILE A 257 13.16 -30.33 2.59
CA ILE A 257 13.80 -31.32 3.49
C ILE A 257 12.80 -31.85 4.51
N TYR A 258 12.00 -30.98 5.11
CA TYR A 258 11.07 -31.34 6.19
C TYR A 258 9.67 -31.72 5.69
N GLY A 259 9.40 -31.63 4.39
CA GLY A 259 8.07 -31.92 3.82
C GLY A 259 6.97 -30.97 4.29
N VAL A 260 7.31 -29.72 4.65
CA VAL A 260 6.36 -28.71 5.14
C VAL A 260 5.96 -27.73 4.04
N PRO A 261 4.80 -27.06 4.15
CA PRO A 261 4.38 -26.07 3.16
C PRO A 261 5.41 -24.95 2.98
N MET A 262 5.68 -24.60 1.72
CA MET A 262 6.57 -23.50 1.34
C MET A 262 5.94 -22.15 1.72
N ARG A 263 6.23 -21.68 2.94
CA ARG A 263 5.74 -20.40 3.47
C ARG A 263 6.86 -19.62 4.13
N ASP A 264 6.86 -18.30 3.92
CA ASP A 264 7.72 -17.37 4.63
C ASP A 264 6.86 -16.35 5.39
N THR A 265 6.81 -16.50 6.71
CA THR A 265 6.03 -15.60 7.58
C THR A 265 6.62 -14.20 7.67
N TYR A 266 7.93 -14.08 7.46
CA TYR A 266 8.62 -12.79 7.50
C TYR A 266 8.34 -11.97 6.25
N TYR A 267 8.75 -12.42 5.05
CA TYR A 267 8.58 -11.61 3.83
C TYR A 267 7.17 -11.70 3.21
N ASN A 268 6.48 -12.82 3.40
CA ASN A 268 5.21 -13.16 2.75
C ASN A 268 5.31 -13.11 1.21
N ILE A 269 6.44 -13.57 0.65
CA ILE A 269 6.79 -13.47 -0.78
C ILE A 269 6.71 -14.82 -1.50
N LEU A 270 7.09 -15.94 -0.88
CA LEU A 270 7.08 -17.27 -1.53
C LEU A 270 5.68 -17.68 -1.98
N ARG A 271 4.63 -17.14 -1.35
CA ARG A 271 3.23 -17.32 -1.79
C ARG A 271 3.02 -16.98 -3.27
N PHE A 272 3.84 -16.10 -3.85
CA PHE A 272 3.71 -15.71 -5.26
C PHE A 272 4.24 -16.76 -6.24
N ILE A 273 4.94 -17.80 -5.79
CA ILE A 273 5.40 -18.88 -6.66
C ILE A 273 4.22 -19.73 -7.15
N ASP A 274 3.24 -19.94 -6.28
CA ASP A 274 2.06 -20.79 -6.51
C ASP A 274 0.81 -19.98 -6.84
N ALA A 275 0.86 -18.66 -6.71
CA ALA A 275 -0.23 -17.79 -7.12
C ALA A 275 -0.43 -17.86 -8.65
N PRO A 276 -1.67 -17.98 -9.14
CA PRO A 276 -1.98 -17.98 -10.57
C PRO A 276 -1.55 -16.69 -11.31
#